data_AF-A0A953YNY9-F1
#
_entry.id   AF-A0A953YNY9-F1
#
_cell.length_a   1.000
_cell.length_b   1.000
_cell.length_c   1.000
_cell.angle_alpha   90.00
_cell.angle_beta   90.00
_cell.angle_gamma   90.00
#
_symmetry.space_group_name_H-M   'P 1'
#
loop_
_entity.id
_entity.type
_entity.pdbx_description
1 polymer ?
#
loop_
_entity_poly.entity_id
_entity_poly.type
_entity_poly.pdbx_seq_one_letter_code
_entity_poly.pdbx_strand_id
1 'polypeptide(L)'
;MLDGAEAVARRLWPRPLRGQTGYLLLTPAVLLVGLLAIGLGYMADYSLRELDLSTYRLVDEYSLTNYQILWDRPVFTRVFLRTLLAAVLVTVFSLLLAFPYAYVMVRTGSARLRKLLLIALFLPFFIGQVVRAYGWLILLGKQGLINEALGVVGIGPLDLLYNYGAVILGLVQYMLPFAVLMLAPALLLVGLLAIGMGWVAEMSLHELDPATYYLREAYSLANFGMVFGTGPYLDIIFRSTAAATIVTGLTLVLAFPYAYVMVRTPSRATRKALLVCLFLPFFIGQVVRAYGWLILLGKQGLINEALGVVGI
;
A
#
# COMPACT_ATOMS: atom_id res chain seq x y z
N MET A 1 3.49 5.55 -31.23
CA MET A 1 3.84 6.83 -30.57
C MET A 1 5.10 6.73 -29.72
N LEU A 2 5.26 5.69 -28.89
CA LEU A 2 6.48 5.47 -28.08
C LEU A 2 7.77 5.30 -28.90
N ASP A 3 7.73 4.60 -30.03
CA ASP A 3 8.93 4.34 -30.87
C ASP A 3 9.53 5.61 -31.49
N GLY A 4 8.70 6.61 -31.79
CA GLY A 4 9.15 7.90 -32.33
C GLY A 4 9.84 8.76 -31.27
N ALA A 5 9.29 8.80 -30.05
CA ALA A 5 9.91 9.45 -28.91
C ALA A 5 11.26 8.79 -28.55
N GLU A 6 11.33 7.45 -28.64
CA GLU A 6 12.56 6.71 -28.37
C GLU A 6 13.65 6.96 -29.44
N ALA A 7 13.26 7.10 -30.71
CA ALA A 7 14.18 7.43 -31.80
C ALA A 7 14.79 8.83 -31.66
N VAL A 8 13.99 9.81 -31.25
CA VAL A 8 14.43 11.19 -30.97
C VAL A 8 15.32 11.24 -29.73
N ALA A 9 14.93 10.57 -28.63
CA ALA A 9 15.75 10.46 -27.43
C ALA A 9 17.11 9.79 -27.71
N ARG A 10 17.15 8.77 -28.59
CA ARG A 10 18.39 8.13 -29.04
C ARG A 10 19.26 9.02 -29.94
N ARG A 11 18.73 10.11 -30.50
CA ARG A 11 19.49 11.07 -31.33
C ARG A 11 20.07 12.21 -30.49
N LEU A 12 19.34 12.66 -29.47
CA LEU A 12 19.72 13.75 -28.58
C LEU A 12 20.57 13.28 -27.37
N TRP A 13 20.37 12.05 -26.87
CA TRP A 13 21.04 11.59 -25.65
C TRP A 13 22.46 11.03 -25.90
N PRO A 14 23.48 11.48 -25.14
CA PRO A 14 24.86 11.05 -25.28
C PRO A 14 24.99 9.52 -25.20
N ARG A 15 25.71 8.92 -26.15
CA ARG A 15 25.98 7.46 -26.20
C ARG A 15 26.56 6.87 -24.90
N PRO A 16 27.47 7.53 -24.13
CA PRO A 16 28.02 6.94 -22.91
C PRO A 16 27.02 6.88 -21.74
N LEU A 17 26.00 7.74 -21.72
CA LEU A 17 25.04 7.85 -20.60
C LEU A 17 23.81 6.94 -20.74
N ARG A 18 23.75 6.10 -21.79
CA ARG A 18 22.57 5.26 -22.08
C ARG A 18 22.37 4.09 -21.12
N GLY A 19 23.45 3.55 -20.55
CA GLY A 19 23.37 2.51 -19.52
C GLY A 19 22.94 3.05 -18.16
N GLN A 20 23.11 4.35 -17.94
CA GLN A 20 22.78 5.04 -16.70
C GLN A 20 21.49 5.86 -16.79
N THR A 21 20.80 5.86 -17.94
CA THR A 21 19.59 6.68 -18.16
C THR A 21 18.52 6.43 -17.10
N GLY A 22 18.30 5.18 -16.67
CA GLY A 22 17.36 4.87 -15.58
C GLY A 22 17.76 5.54 -14.26
N TYR A 23 19.04 5.47 -13.89
CA TYR A 23 19.56 6.13 -12.68
C TYR A 23 19.51 7.65 -12.81
N LEU A 24 19.89 8.21 -13.97
CA LEU A 24 19.83 9.65 -14.29
C LEU A 24 18.41 10.22 -14.33
N LEU A 25 17.41 9.39 -14.64
CA LEU A 25 15.99 9.78 -14.56
C LEU A 25 15.47 9.75 -13.11
N LEU A 26 16.05 8.89 -12.27
CA LEU A 26 15.75 8.84 -10.84
C LEU A 26 16.53 9.87 -10.02
N THR A 27 17.66 10.38 -10.52
CA THR A 27 18.49 11.31 -9.74
C THR A 27 17.74 12.55 -9.24
N PRO A 28 16.84 13.22 -9.98
CA PRO A 28 16.14 14.39 -9.44
C PRO A 28 15.19 14.01 -8.29
N ALA A 29 14.53 12.85 -8.39
CA ALA A 29 13.64 12.35 -7.35
C ALA A 29 14.43 11.92 -6.09
N VAL A 30 15.53 11.20 -6.28
CA VAL A 30 16.41 10.77 -5.17
C VAL A 30 17.07 11.97 -4.49
N LEU A 31 17.51 12.97 -5.24
CA LEU A 31 18.07 14.20 -4.68
C LEU A 31 17.02 14.99 -3.89
N LEU A 32 15.79 15.09 -4.40
CA LEU A 32 14.69 15.76 -3.69
C LEU A 32 14.36 15.04 -2.37
N VAL A 33 14.18 13.72 -2.42
CA VAL A 33 13.90 12.91 -1.23
C VAL A 33 15.08 12.95 -0.26
N GLY A 34 16.32 12.87 -0.77
CA GLY A 34 17.54 12.98 0.02
C GLY A 34 17.66 14.33 0.73
N LEU A 35 17.34 15.44 0.04
CA LEU A 35 17.33 16.77 0.64
C LEU A 35 16.31 16.88 1.78
N LEU A 36 15.11 16.33 1.58
CA LEU A 36 14.09 16.28 2.64
C LEU A 36 14.55 15.41 3.82
N ALA A 37 15.16 14.25 3.54
CA ALA A 37 15.70 13.37 4.57
C ALA A 37 16.83 14.03 5.37
N ILE A 38 17.69 14.82 4.72
CA ILE A 38 18.72 15.63 5.39
C ILE A 38 18.07 16.63 6.34
N GLY A 39 17.00 17.33 5.92
CA GLY A 39 16.25 18.24 6.78
C GLY A 39 15.65 17.56 8.01
N LEU A 40 15.08 16.36 7.82
CA LEU A 40 14.59 15.53 8.93
C LEU A 40 15.73 15.07 9.86
N GLY A 41 16.90 14.78 9.31
CA GLY A 41 18.11 14.47 10.08
C GLY A 41 18.54 15.63 10.97
N TYR A 42 18.56 16.86 10.45
CA TYR A 42 18.83 18.05 11.26
C TYR A 42 17.77 18.27 12.34
N MET A 43 16.48 18.07 12.04
CA MET A 43 15.44 18.16 13.07
C MET A 43 15.62 17.13 14.19
N ALA A 44 16.02 15.90 13.84
CA ALA A 44 16.30 14.86 14.83
C ALA A 44 17.53 15.20 15.68
N ASP A 45 18.60 15.70 15.08
CA ASP A 45 19.78 16.19 15.81
C ASP A 45 19.41 17.35 16.75
N TYR A 46 18.61 18.31 16.28
CA TYR A 46 18.15 19.44 17.10
C TYR A 46 17.23 19.01 18.24
N SER A 47 16.42 17.96 18.07
CA SER A 47 15.59 17.45 19.18
C SER A 47 16.40 16.86 20.33
N LEU A 48 17.65 16.42 20.07
CA LEU A 48 18.58 15.90 21.06
C LEU A 48 19.48 16.98 21.66
N ARG A 49 19.38 18.24 21.22
CA ARG A 49 20.19 19.34 21.72
C ARG A 49 19.31 20.33 22.47
N GLU A 50 19.81 20.85 23.58
CA GLU A 50 19.09 21.87 24.34
C GLU A 50 19.28 23.24 23.68
N LEU A 51 18.22 24.05 23.68
CA LEU A 51 18.28 25.43 23.23
C LEU A 51 18.60 26.32 24.43
N ASP A 52 19.75 26.98 24.40
CA ASP A 52 20.08 27.99 25.39
C ASP A 52 19.26 29.26 25.11
N LEU A 53 18.31 29.55 26.00
CA LEU A 53 17.38 30.68 25.88
C LEU A 53 18.06 32.05 26.05
N SER A 54 19.28 32.10 26.58
CA SER A 54 20.02 33.34 26.77
C SER A 54 20.78 33.76 25.50
N THR A 55 21.32 32.79 24.77
CA THR A 55 22.10 33.00 23.55
C THR A 55 21.34 32.65 22.27
N TYR A 56 20.17 32.01 22.38
CA TYR A 56 19.38 31.43 21.28
C TYR A 56 20.18 30.47 20.39
N ARG A 57 21.20 29.83 20.97
CA ARG A 57 22.05 28.84 20.29
C ARG A 57 21.76 27.45 20.84
N LEU A 58 21.90 26.45 19.97
CA LEU A 58 21.86 25.05 20.39
C LEU A 58 23.15 24.73 21.11
N VAL A 59 23.03 24.10 22.28
CA VAL A 59 24.17 23.55 23.01
C VAL A 59 24.73 22.36 22.22
N ASP A 60 26.06 22.23 22.17
CA ASP A 60 26.71 21.16 21.41
C ASP A 60 26.59 19.77 22.06
N GLU A 61 26.13 19.72 23.30
CA GLU A 61 25.94 18.49 24.07
C GLU A 61 24.59 17.84 23.76
N TYR A 62 24.62 16.52 23.59
CA TYR A 62 23.42 15.72 23.43
C TYR A 62 22.75 15.44 24.77
N SER A 63 21.45 15.69 24.84
CA SER A 63 20.64 15.58 26.04
C SER A 63 19.22 15.08 25.71
N LEU A 64 18.64 14.34 26.65
CA LEU A 64 17.26 13.85 26.58
C LEU A 64 16.26 14.76 27.32
N THR A 65 16.70 15.91 27.83
CA THR A 65 15.86 16.85 28.58
C THR A 65 14.63 17.30 27.77
N ASN A 66 14.78 17.54 26.47
CA ASN A 66 13.63 17.89 25.60
C ASN A 66 12.54 16.82 25.61
N TYR A 67 12.91 15.53 25.68
CA TYR A 67 11.97 14.42 25.76
C TYR A 67 11.38 14.29 27.17
N GLN A 68 12.15 14.54 28.23
CA GLN A 68 11.61 14.59 29.60
C GLN A 68 10.55 15.68 29.74
N ILE A 69 10.80 16.87 29.19
CA ILE A 69 9.84 17.98 29.12
C ILE A 69 8.54 17.58 28.42
N LEU A 70 8.62 16.74 27.38
CA LEU A 70 7.44 16.24 26.66
C LEU A 70 6.50 15.44 27.59
N TRP A 71 7.06 14.66 28.51
CA TRP A 71 6.30 13.84 29.46
C TRP A 71 5.87 14.63 30.70
N ASP A 72 6.73 15.51 31.20
CA ASP A 72 6.50 16.25 32.44
C ASP A 72 5.49 17.38 32.26
N ARG A 73 5.40 17.97 31.06
CA ARG A 73 4.48 19.10 30.80
C ARG A 73 3.11 18.58 30.33
N PRO A 74 2.04 18.80 31.11
CA PRO A 74 0.72 18.26 30.79
C PRO A 74 0.11 18.83 29.50
N VAL A 75 0.62 19.97 29.01
CA VAL A 75 0.19 20.59 27.74
C VAL A 75 0.49 19.67 26.56
N PHE A 76 1.68 19.06 26.50
CA PHE A 76 2.05 18.19 25.39
C PHE A 76 1.23 16.90 25.38
N THR A 77 1.06 16.26 26.54
CA THR A 77 0.20 15.08 26.68
C THR A 77 -1.24 15.40 26.28
N ARG A 78 -1.78 16.56 26.68
CA ARG A 78 -3.14 16.97 26.32
C ARG A 78 -3.29 17.21 24.82
N VAL A 79 -2.33 17.86 24.18
CA VAL A 79 -2.33 18.08 22.73
C VAL A 79 -2.25 16.74 22.00
N PHE A 80 -1.35 15.85 22.43
CA PHE A 80 -1.20 14.50 21.86
C PHE A 80 -2.48 13.67 21.97
N LEU A 81 -3.13 13.64 23.14
CA LEU A 81 -4.38 12.90 23.31
C LEU A 81 -5.51 13.51 22.49
N ARG A 82 -5.57 14.84 22.36
CA ARG A 82 -6.54 15.52 21.50
C ARG A 82 -6.34 15.19 20.02
N THR A 83 -5.10 15.16 19.53
CA THR A 83 -4.82 14.80 18.13
C THR A 83 -5.11 13.32 17.87
N LEU A 84 -4.78 12.43 18.82
CA LEU A 84 -5.12 11.01 18.72
C LEU A 84 -6.64 10.80 18.68
N LEU A 85 -7.38 11.44 19.58
CA LEU A 85 -8.85 11.39 19.59
C LEU A 85 -9.42 11.98 18.29
N ALA A 86 -8.87 13.08 17.79
CA ALA A 86 -9.28 13.67 16.53
C ALA A 86 -9.09 12.69 15.37
N ALA A 87 -7.94 12.01 15.31
CA ALA A 87 -7.65 11.01 14.29
C ALA A 87 -8.68 9.87 14.32
N VAL A 88 -8.97 9.32 15.50
CA VAL A 88 -9.98 8.25 15.66
C VAL A 88 -11.36 8.73 15.22
N LEU A 89 -11.80 9.90 15.69
CA LEU A 89 -13.12 10.45 15.32
C LEU A 89 -13.22 10.72 13.82
N VAL A 90 -12.21 11.33 13.22
CA VAL A 90 -12.16 11.59 11.79
C VAL A 90 -12.22 10.28 11.01
N THR A 91 -11.43 9.27 11.39
CA THR A 91 -11.48 7.95 10.74
C THR A 91 -12.87 7.34 10.81
N VAL A 92 -13.49 7.31 12.00
CA VAL A 92 -14.84 6.74 12.18
C VAL A 92 -15.87 7.47 11.33
N PHE A 93 -15.95 8.80 11.43
CA PHE A 93 -16.93 9.58 10.67
C PHE A 93 -16.67 9.53 9.16
N SER A 94 -15.41 9.57 8.72
CA SER A 94 -15.06 9.41 7.32
C SER A 94 -15.47 8.04 6.78
N LEU A 95 -15.27 6.96 7.52
CA LEU A 95 -15.71 5.61 7.09
C LEU A 95 -17.23 5.49 7.06
N LEU A 96 -17.92 6.02 8.07
CA LEU A 96 -19.38 6.01 8.13
C LEU A 96 -20.02 6.74 6.95
N LEU A 97 -19.44 7.84 6.49
CA LEU A 97 -19.92 8.59 5.33
C LEU A 97 -19.42 8.01 4.01
N ALA A 98 -18.17 7.54 3.96
CA ALA A 98 -17.56 7.01 2.74
C ALA A 98 -18.17 5.67 2.34
N PHE A 99 -18.56 4.81 3.28
CA PHE A 99 -19.16 3.51 3.00
C PHE A 99 -20.43 3.59 2.14
N PRO A 100 -21.51 4.30 2.55
CA PRO A 100 -22.72 4.39 1.73
C PRO A 100 -22.44 5.10 0.40
N TYR A 101 -21.55 6.09 0.40
CA TYR A 101 -21.15 6.79 -0.82
C TYR A 101 -20.47 5.85 -1.82
N ALA A 102 -19.46 5.10 -1.37
CA ALA A 102 -18.72 4.14 -2.19
C ALA A 102 -19.64 3.00 -2.66
N TYR A 103 -20.53 2.53 -1.80
CA TYR A 103 -21.51 1.50 -2.14
C TYR A 103 -22.39 1.93 -3.31
N VAL A 104 -23.00 3.13 -3.24
CA VAL A 104 -23.83 3.68 -4.32
C VAL A 104 -23.01 3.89 -5.59
N MET A 105 -21.78 4.40 -5.47
CA MET A 105 -20.91 4.65 -6.62
C MET A 105 -20.52 3.36 -7.38
N VAL A 106 -20.21 2.29 -6.65
CA VAL A 106 -19.82 0.99 -7.23
C VAL A 106 -21.04 0.26 -7.80
N ARG A 107 -22.16 0.22 -7.08
CA ARG A 107 -23.36 -0.53 -7.47
C ARG A 107 -24.25 0.17 -8.50
N THR A 108 -24.06 1.47 -8.70
CA THR A 108 -24.79 2.24 -9.72
C THR A 108 -24.58 1.65 -11.12
N GLY A 109 -25.67 1.33 -11.83
CA GLY A 109 -25.62 0.89 -13.23
C GLY A 109 -25.44 2.03 -14.25
N SER A 110 -25.71 3.28 -13.85
CA SER A 110 -25.58 4.45 -14.71
C SER A 110 -24.15 5.01 -14.71
N ALA A 111 -23.46 4.93 -15.86
CA ALA A 111 -22.14 5.51 -16.03
C ALA A 111 -22.11 7.03 -15.79
N ARG A 112 -23.20 7.74 -16.10
CA ARG A 112 -23.29 9.20 -15.87
C ARG A 112 -23.33 9.52 -14.37
N LEU A 113 -24.16 8.81 -13.61
CA LEU A 113 -24.25 9.01 -12.16
C LEU A 113 -22.92 8.69 -11.47
N ARG A 114 -22.24 7.61 -11.87
CA ARG A 114 -20.91 7.28 -11.35
C ARG A 114 -19.89 8.41 -11.60
N LYS A 115 -19.87 8.98 -12.82
CA LYS A 115 -19.00 10.13 -13.14
C LYS A 115 -19.35 11.36 -12.31
N LEU A 116 -20.64 11.67 -12.12
CA LEU A 116 -21.08 12.80 -11.31
C LEU A 116 -20.68 12.64 -9.84
N LEU A 117 -20.81 11.44 -9.28
CA LEU A 117 -20.33 11.14 -7.93
C LEU A 117 -18.81 11.35 -7.84
N LEU A 118 -18.02 10.78 -8.76
CA LEU A 118 -16.57 11.01 -8.78
C LEU A 118 -16.22 12.49 -8.88
N ILE A 119 -16.90 13.25 -9.73
CA ILE A 119 -16.68 14.71 -9.84
C ILE A 119 -17.01 15.39 -8.52
N ALA A 120 -18.19 15.15 -7.93
CA ALA A 120 -18.61 15.75 -6.67
C ALA A 120 -17.64 15.43 -5.52
N LEU A 121 -17.08 14.22 -5.51
CA LEU A 121 -16.11 13.75 -4.53
C LEU A 121 -14.77 14.51 -4.63
N PHE A 122 -14.24 14.68 -5.84
CA PHE A 122 -12.94 15.31 -6.05
C PHE A 122 -13.00 16.83 -6.25
N LEU A 123 -14.14 17.39 -6.63
CA LEU A 123 -14.34 18.83 -6.82
C LEU A 123 -13.80 19.68 -5.65
N PRO A 124 -14.08 19.37 -4.37
CA PRO A 124 -13.53 20.16 -3.26
C PRO A 124 -12.00 20.09 -3.17
N PHE A 125 -11.37 19.01 -3.66
CA PHE A 125 -9.91 18.85 -3.64
C PHE A 125 -9.19 19.78 -4.63
N PHE A 126 -9.83 20.12 -5.75
CA PHE A 126 -9.29 21.07 -6.72
C PHE A 126 -9.38 22.53 -6.26
N ILE A 127 -10.19 22.81 -5.24
CA ILE A 127 -10.31 24.13 -4.64
C ILE A 127 -9.21 24.30 -3.59
N GLY A 128 -8.49 25.43 -3.64
CA GLY A 128 -7.42 25.73 -2.70
C GLY A 128 -7.88 25.74 -1.23
N GLN A 129 -6.99 25.33 -0.32
CA GLN A 129 -7.31 25.17 1.11
C GLN A 129 -7.85 26.46 1.75
N VAL A 130 -7.35 27.62 1.33
CA VAL A 130 -7.80 28.93 1.83
C VAL A 130 -9.25 29.21 1.45
N VAL A 131 -9.62 28.94 0.19
CA VAL A 131 -11.00 29.15 -0.30
C VAL A 131 -11.98 28.25 0.45
N ARG A 132 -11.58 27.00 0.71
CA ARG A 132 -12.37 26.06 1.53
C ARG A 132 -12.56 26.56 2.96
N ALA A 133 -11.52 27.12 3.58
CA ALA A 133 -11.61 27.69 4.92
C ALA A 133 -12.60 28.87 4.97
N TYR A 134 -12.58 29.76 3.98
CA TYR A 134 -13.57 30.84 3.86
C TYR A 134 -15.00 30.31 3.63
N GLY A 135 -15.16 29.26 2.82
CA GLY A 135 -16.47 28.60 2.64
C GLY A 135 -17.04 28.09 3.96
N TRP A 136 -16.21 27.43 4.79
CA TRP A 136 -16.63 27.00 6.12
C TRP A 136 -16.89 28.18 7.07
N LEU A 137 -16.12 29.26 6.99
CA LEU A 137 -16.36 30.47 7.77
C LEU A 137 -17.73 31.09 7.44
N ILE A 138 -18.09 31.17 6.17
CA ILE A 138 -19.39 31.69 5.71
C ILE A 138 -20.54 30.77 6.16
N LEU A 139 -20.34 29.46 6.14
CA LEU A 139 -21.39 28.49 6.54
C LEU A 139 -21.58 28.39 8.06
N LEU A 140 -20.48 28.30 8.81
CA LEU A 140 -20.44 28.02 10.26
C LEU A 140 -20.31 29.28 11.12
N GLY A 141 -20.14 30.46 10.52
CA GLY A 141 -20.12 31.73 11.25
C GLY A 141 -21.42 31.98 12.02
N LYS A 142 -21.39 32.91 13.00
CA LYS A 142 -22.60 33.26 13.79
C LYS A 142 -23.75 33.76 12.93
N GLN A 143 -23.45 34.45 11.83
CA GLN A 143 -24.41 34.92 10.81
C GLN A 143 -24.40 34.03 9.55
N GLY A 144 -23.88 32.80 9.67
CA GLY A 144 -23.78 31.87 8.55
C GLY A 144 -25.09 31.12 8.29
N LEU A 145 -25.19 30.51 7.10
CA LEU A 145 -26.40 29.81 6.63
C LEU A 145 -26.87 28.73 7.61
N ILE A 146 -25.94 28.02 8.27
CA ILE A 146 -26.31 26.95 9.22
C ILE A 146 -26.96 27.54 10.47
N ASN A 147 -26.42 28.64 11.00
CA ASN A 147 -27.00 29.31 12.16
C ASN A 147 -28.34 29.99 11.84
N GLU A 148 -28.50 30.52 10.62
CA GLU A 148 -29.78 31.05 10.15
C GLU A 148 -30.85 29.95 10.09
N ALA A 149 -30.50 28.78 9.52
CA ALA A 149 -31.39 27.62 9.48
C ALA A 149 -31.74 27.11 10.89
N LEU A 150 -30.78 27.05 11.82
CA LEU A 150 -31.04 26.70 13.22
C LEU A 150 -31.89 27.74 13.94
N GLY A 151 -31.79 29.02 13.54
CA GLY A 151 -32.61 30.11 14.05
C GLY A 151 -34.09 29.95 13.72
N VAL A 152 -34.43 29.41 12.54
CA VAL A 152 -35.82 29.10 12.15
C VAL A 152 -36.47 28.10 13.11
N VAL A 153 -35.68 27.17 13.67
CA VAL A 153 -36.14 26.15 14.63
C VAL A 153 -35.98 26.61 16.09
N GLY A 154 -35.50 27.84 16.33
CA GLY A 154 -35.36 28.44 17.67
C GLY A 154 -34.14 27.98 18.47
N ILE A 155 -33.16 27.32 17.84
CA ILE A 155 -31.96 26.75 18.51
C ILE A 155 -30.74 27.69 18.37
N GLY A 156 -30.73 28.56 17.35
CA GLY A 156 -29.60 29.43 17.03
C GLY A 156 -29.60 30.80 17.71
N PRO A 157 -28.47 31.52 17.69
CA PRO A 157 -27.19 31.15 17.06
C PRO A 157 -26.24 30.40 18.00
N LEU A 158 -25.56 29.37 17.47
CA LEU A 158 -24.51 28.60 18.16
C LEU A 158 -23.11 28.99 17.68
N ASP A 159 -22.12 28.86 18.56
CA ASP A 159 -20.70 29.06 18.24
C ASP A 159 -20.11 27.83 17.53
N LEU A 160 -20.48 27.66 16.27
CA LEU A 160 -20.07 26.53 15.42
C LEU A 160 -18.65 26.67 14.85
N LEU A 161 -18.10 27.88 14.81
CA LEU A 161 -16.75 28.17 14.29
C LEU A 161 -15.73 28.26 15.44
N TYR A 162 -14.45 28.01 15.15
CA TYR A 162 -13.33 28.05 16.12
C TYR A 162 -13.40 27.05 17.28
N ASN A 163 -14.17 25.98 17.12
CA ASN A 163 -14.23 24.88 18.09
C ASN A 163 -13.66 23.58 17.50
N TYR A 164 -13.51 22.58 18.36
CA TYR A 164 -12.97 21.27 18.01
C TYR A 164 -13.84 20.49 17.01
N GLY A 165 -15.17 20.66 17.04
CA GLY A 165 -16.10 20.04 16.10
C GLY A 165 -15.92 20.54 14.67
N ALA A 166 -15.70 21.85 14.49
CA ALA A 166 -15.40 22.44 13.19
C ALA A 166 -14.11 21.87 12.58
N VAL A 167 -13.09 21.63 13.41
CA VAL A 167 -11.84 21.01 12.98
C VAL A 167 -12.08 19.57 12.51
N ILE A 168 -12.80 18.76 13.30
CA ILE A 168 -13.15 17.38 12.90
C ILE A 168 -13.93 17.39 11.58
N LEU A 169 -14.91 18.28 11.44
CA LEU A 169 -15.74 18.36 10.24
C LEU A 169 -14.89 18.66 8.99
N GLY A 170 -13.99 19.65 9.08
CA GLY A 170 -13.08 19.99 7.99
C GLY A 170 -12.14 18.84 7.62
N LEU A 171 -11.63 18.11 8.62
CA LEU A 171 -10.78 16.94 8.41
C LEU A 171 -11.56 15.75 7.80
N VAL A 172 -12.78 15.50 8.24
CA VAL A 172 -13.66 14.45 7.67
C VAL A 172 -13.91 14.74 6.19
N GLN A 173 -14.25 15.99 5.85
CA GLN A 173 -14.48 16.41 4.46
C GLN A 173 -13.20 16.29 3.61
N TYR A 174 -12.03 16.53 4.20
CA TYR A 174 -10.74 16.33 3.52
C TYR A 174 -10.40 14.85 3.30
N MET A 175 -10.70 13.98 4.26
CA MET A 175 -10.40 12.54 4.22
C MET A 175 -11.41 11.71 3.41
N LEU A 176 -12.64 12.21 3.25
CA LEU A 176 -13.72 11.54 2.53
C LEU A 176 -13.35 11.01 1.12
N PRO A 177 -12.72 11.79 0.21
CA PRO A 177 -12.32 11.29 -1.11
C PRO A 177 -11.35 10.11 -1.05
N PHE A 178 -10.40 10.14 -0.12
CA PHE A 178 -9.41 9.08 0.06
C PHE A 178 -10.07 7.81 0.63
N ALA A 179 -10.95 7.96 1.63
CA ALA A 179 -11.68 6.85 2.21
C ALA A 179 -12.59 6.15 1.18
N VAL A 180 -13.31 6.92 0.36
CA VAL A 180 -14.14 6.36 -0.73
C VAL A 180 -13.27 5.61 -1.76
N LEU A 181 -12.13 6.17 -2.15
CA LEU A 181 -11.23 5.55 -3.11
C LEU A 181 -10.66 4.21 -2.59
N MET A 182 -10.36 4.13 -1.30
CA MET A 182 -9.91 2.89 -0.67
C MET A 182 -11.03 1.85 -0.52
N LEU A 183 -12.26 2.27 -0.21
CA LEU A 183 -13.41 1.37 -0.03
C LEU A 183 -13.99 0.83 -1.34
N ALA A 184 -13.97 1.62 -2.42
CA ALA A 184 -14.56 1.23 -3.70
C ALA A 184 -14.06 -0.12 -4.27
N PRO A 185 -12.75 -0.39 -4.39
CA PRO A 185 -12.26 -1.69 -4.85
C PRO A 185 -12.58 -2.82 -3.86
N ALA A 186 -12.51 -2.54 -2.55
CA ALA A 186 -12.86 -3.53 -1.53
C ALA A 186 -14.33 -3.98 -1.67
N LEU A 187 -15.28 -3.04 -1.81
CA LEU A 187 -16.70 -3.34 -2.00
C LEU A 187 -17.00 -4.13 -3.27
N LEU A 188 -16.18 -3.95 -4.31
CA LEU A 188 -16.30 -4.72 -5.55
C LEU A 188 -15.80 -6.16 -5.37
N LEU A 189 -14.74 -6.36 -4.58
CA LEU A 189 -14.10 -7.65 -4.36
C LEU A 189 -14.69 -8.48 -3.21
N VAL A 190 -15.36 -7.84 -2.24
CA VAL A 190 -15.92 -8.49 -1.05
C VAL A 190 -16.84 -9.65 -1.42
N GLY A 191 -17.66 -9.53 -2.47
CA GLY A 191 -18.53 -10.64 -2.89
C GLY A 191 -17.75 -11.89 -3.30
N LEU A 192 -16.69 -11.73 -4.10
CA LEU A 192 -15.88 -12.85 -4.58
C LEU A 192 -15.00 -13.45 -3.47
N LEU A 193 -14.41 -12.58 -2.66
CA LEU A 193 -13.47 -12.97 -1.61
C LEU A 193 -14.16 -13.52 -0.36
N ALA A 194 -15.28 -12.95 0.06
CA ALA A 194 -15.99 -13.38 1.26
C ALA A 194 -16.67 -14.74 1.07
N ILE A 195 -17.14 -15.07 -0.14
CA ILE A 195 -17.70 -16.40 -0.43
C ILE A 195 -16.60 -17.46 -0.32
N GLY A 196 -15.45 -17.24 -0.98
CA GLY A 196 -14.32 -18.18 -0.92
C GLY A 196 -13.73 -18.31 0.48
N MET A 197 -13.52 -17.20 1.19
CA MET A 197 -13.00 -17.22 2.56
C MET A 197 -14.00 -17.80 3.56
N GLY A 198 -15.30 -17.51 3.40
CA GLY A 198 -16.36 -18.08 4.23
C GLY A 198 -16.44 -19.60 4.08
N TRP A 199 -16.37 -20.09 2.85
CA TRP A 199 -16.39 -21.53 2.58
C TRP A 199 -15.18 -22.26 3.16
N VAL A 200 -13.98 -21.68 3.04
CA VAL A 200 -12.76 -22.22 3.65
C VAL A 200 -12.84 -22.19 5.19
N ALA A 201 -13.38 -21.12 5.77
CA ALA A 201 -13.55 -21.03 7.22
C ALA A 201 -14.55 -22.08 7.74
N GLU A 202 -15.66 -22.29 7.02
CA GLU A 202 -16.65 -23.31 7.34
C GLU A 202 -16.07 -24.73 7.25
N MET A 203 -15.30 -25.03 6.20
CA MET A 203 -14.59 -26.30 6.09
C MET A 203 -13.58 -26.52 7.22
N SER A 204 -12.92 -25.46 7.67
CA SER A 204 -11.92 -25.53 8.73
C SER A 204 -12.52 -25.89 10.10
N LEU A 205 -13.82 -25.61 10.30
CA LEU A 205 -14.57 -25.90 11.53
C LEU A 205 -15.14 -27.32 11.60
N HIS A 206 -15.03 -28.12 10.54
CA HIS A 206 -15.55 -29.49 10.50
C HIS A 206 -14.39 -30.49 10.50
N GLU A 207 -14.48 -31.50 11.38
CA GLU A 207 -13.48 -32.58 11.42
C GLU A 207 -13.67 -33.56 10.26
N LEU A 208 -12.57 -34.02 9.67
CA LEU A 208 -12.58 -35.11 8.69
C LEU A 208 -12.70 -36.45 9.44
N ASP A 209 -13.69 -37.27 9.08
CA ASP A 209 -13.77 -38.63 9.62
C ASP A 209 -12.67 -39.51 8.99
N PRO A 210 -11.72 -40.05 9.78
CA PRO A 210 -10.57 -40.79 9.25
C PRO A 210 -10.96 -42.06 8.47
N ALA A 211 -12.14 -42.62 8.71
CA ALA A 211 -12.58 -43.87 8.09
C ALA A 211 -13.27 -43.66 6.74
N THR A 212 -13.90 -42.51 6.53
CA THR A 212 -14.73 -42.25 5.34
C THR A 212 -14.29 -41.03 4.53
N TYR A 213 -13.35 -40.22 5.04
CA TYR A 213 -12.83 -39.00 4.41
C TYR A 213 -13.90 -37.93 4.11
N TYR A 214 -15.08 -38.04 4.69
CA TYR A 214 -16.12 -37.01 4.65
C TYR A 214 -15.99 -36.08 5.87
N LEU A 215 -16.42 -34.83 5.70
CA LEU A 215 -16.55 -33.87 6.80
C LEU A 215 -17.68 -34.35 7.73
N ARG A 216 -17.38 -34.52 9.03
CA ARG A 216 -18.40 -34.72 10.05
C ARG A 216 -19.27 -33.48 10.12
N GLU A 217 -20.57 -33.65 10.32
CA GLU A 217 -21.53 -32.54 10.50
C GLU A 217 -21.39 -31.80 11.85
N ALA A 218 -20.43 -32.18 12.69
CA ALA A 218 -20.19 -31.56 13.99
C ALA A 218 -19.11 -30.46 13.89
N TYR A 219 -19.43 -29.27 14.43
CA TYR A 219 -18.47 -28.19 14.58
C TYR A 219 -17.42 -28.54 15.64
N SER A 220 -16.15 -28.46 15.28
CA SER A 220 -15.03 -28.69 16.19
C SER A 220 -13.83 -27.80 15.85
N LEU A 221 -13.09 -27.41 16.90
CA LEU A 221 -11.85 -26.64 16.79
C LEU A 221 -10.59 -27.53 16.74
N ALA A 222 -10.74 -28.85 16.75
CA ALA A 222 -9.59 -29.76 16.80
C ALA A 222 -8.64 -29.60 15.61
N ASN A 223 -9.16 -29.25 14.43
CA ASN A 223 -8.35 -28.94 13.25
C ASN A 223 -7.35 -27.79 13.47
N PHE A 224 -7.74 -26.76 14.23
CA PHE A 224 -6.84 -25.65 14.57
C PHE A 224 -5.74 -26.10 15.54
N GLY A 225 -6.07 -27.04 16.44
CA GLY A 225 -5.09 -27.69 17.31
C GLY A 225 -4.07 -28.52 16.53
N MET A 226 -4.47 -29.15 15.42
CA MET A 226 -3.56 -29.91 14.55
C MET A 226 -2.52 -29.02 13.84
N VAL A 227 -2.85 -27.77 13.51
CA VAL A 227 -1.89 -26.84 12.87
C VAL A 227 -0.63 -26.64 13.73
N PHE A 228 -0.80 -26.57 15.04
CA PHE A 228 0.30 -26.39 16.00
C PHE A 228 0.73 -27.68 16.71
N GLY A 229 -0.13 -28.71 16.69
CA GLY A 229 0.05 -29.95 17.45
C GLY A 229 0.54 -31.16 16.63
N THR A 230 0.28 -31.22 15.32
CA THR A 230 0.77 -32.30 14.47
C THR A 230 1.91 -31.81 13.56
N GLY A 231 3.03 -32.53 13.61
CA GLY A 231 4.24 -32.24 12.83
C GLY A 231 4.07 -32.01 11.31
N PRO A 232 3.08 -32.59 10.60
CA PRO A 232 2.98 -32.43 9.14
C PRO A 232 2.71 -30.99 8.68
N TYR A 233 1.87 -30.22 9.39
CA TYR A 233 1.55 -28.85 8.96
C TYR A 233 2.74 -27.91 9.16
N LEU A 234 3.41 -28.01 10.31
CA LEU A 234 4.65 -27.28 10.56
C LEU A 234 5.75 -27.70 9.58
N ASP A 235 5.89 -28.99 9.27
CA ASP A 235 6.83 -29.48 8.27
C ASP A 235 6.52 -28.93 6.87
N ILE A 236 5.24 -28.86 6.46
CA ILE A 236 4.83 -28.23 5.20
C ILE A 236 5.18 -26.74 5.20
N ILE A 237 4.89 -26.02 6.28
CA ILE A 237 5.21 -24.58 6.40
C ILE A 237 6.72 -24.39 6.26
N PHE A 238 7.52 -25.10 7.06
CA PHE A 238 8.98 -24.99 7.02
C PHE A 238 9.58 -25.41 5.68
N ARG A 239 9.10 -26.51 5.07
CA ARG A 239 9.54 -26.93 3.73
C ARG A 239 9.17 -25.91 2.66
N SER A 240 7.99 -25.31 2.75
CA SER A 240 7.55 -24.28 1.79
C SER A 240 8.37 -23.00 1.93
N THR A 241 8.64 -22.56 3.17
CA THR A 241 9.51 -21.42 3.44
C THR A 241 10.94 -21.70 2.99
N ALA A 242 11.49 -22.86 3.31
CA ALA A 242 12.83 -23.25 2.87
C ALA A 242 12.93 -23.30 1.34
N ALA A 243 11.94 -23.91 0.66
CA ALA A 243 11.87 -23.92 -0.79
C ALA A 243 11.80 -22.51 -1.37
N ALA A 244 10.97 -21.63 -0.81
CA ALA A 244 10.87 -20.23 -1.24
C ALA A 244 12.22 -19.51 -1.09
N THR A 245 12.89 -19.65 0.05
CA THR A 245 14.21 -19.05 0.28
C THR A 245 15.26 -19.57 -0.70
N ILE A 246 15.29 -20.89 -0.95
CA ILE A 246 16.20 -21.51 -1.93
C ILE A 246 15.91 -20.97 -3.34
N VAL A 247 14.64 -20.93 -3.76
CA VAL A 247 14.25 -20.42 -5.07
C VAL A 247 14.61 -18.94 -5.21
N THR A 248 14.39 -18.12 -4.20
CA THR A 248 14.79 -16.71 -4.20
C THR A 248 16.30 -16.57 -4.33
N GLY A 249 17.08 -17.35 -3.56
CA GLY A 249 18.54 -17.36 -3.65
C GLY A 249 19.04 -17.76 -5.05
N LEU A 250 18.55 -18.87 -5.59
CA LEU A 250 18.88 -19.34 -6.94
C LEU A 250 18.49 -18.31 -8.01
N THR A 251 17.32 -17.68 -7.86
CA THR A 251 16.86 -16.63 -8.78
C THR A 251 17.82 -15.44 -8.75
N LEU A 252 18.28 -15.00 -7.58
CA LEU A 252 19.26 -13.91 -7.49
C LEU A 252 20.59 -14.29 -8.15
N VAL A 253 21.09 -15.50 -7.89
CA VAL A 253 22.36 -15.99 -8.45
C VAL A 253 22.29 -16.14 -9.98
N LEU A 254 21.17 -16.58 -10.54
CA LEU A 254 21.00 -16.78 -11.98
C LEU A 254 20.61 -15.48 -12.70
N ALA A 255 19.75 -14.66 -12.11
CA ALA A 255 19.26 -13.43 -12.72
C ALA A 255 20.32 -12.32 -12.72
N PHE A 256 21.21 -12.27 -11.72
CA PHE A 256 22.21 -11.20 -11.64
C PHE A 256 23.22 -11.22 -12.81
N PRO A 257 23.87 -12.34 -13.16
CA PRO A 257 24.72 -12.43 -14.35
C PRO A 257 23.96 -12.10 -15.63
N TYR A 258 22.71 -12.57 -15.74
CA TYR A 258 21.86 -12.31 -16.90
C TYR A 258 21.57 -10.81 -17.08
N ALA A 259 21.14 -10.15 -16.01
CA ALA A 259 20.90 -8.71 -15.97
C ALA A 259 22.18 -7.93 -16.27
N TYR A 260 23.32 -8.36 -15.71
CA TYR A 260 24.62 -7.75 -15.94
C TYR A 260 25.06 -7.81 -17.42
N VAL A 261 24.94 -8.98 -18.06
CA VAL A 261 25.25 -9.16 -19.49
C VAL A 261 24.30 -8.34 -20.36
N MET A 262 23.00 -8.32 -20.04
CA MET A 262 22.00 -7.56 -20.79
C MET A 262 22.28 -6.05 -20.78
N VAL A 263 22.69 -5.51 -19.63
CA VAL A 263 23.05 -4.08 -19.47
C VAL A 263 24.30 -3.75 -20.27
N ARG A 264 25.29 -4.64 -20.31
CA ARG A 264 26.57 -4.42 -20.99
C ARG A 264 26.56 -4.72 -22.48
N THR A 265 25.54 -5.39 -23.02
CA THR A 265 25.48 -5.76 -24.44
C THR A 265 25.17 -4.54 -25.32
N PRO A 266 26.08 -4.08 -26.20
CA PRO A 266 25.88 -2.87 -27.02
C PRO A 266 24.97 -3.11 -28.24
N SER A 267 24.90 -4.35 -28.74
CA SER A 267 24.05 -4.74 -29.88
C SER A 267 22.56 -4.72 -29.51
N ARG A 268 21.77 -3.92 -30.24
CA ARG A 268 20.31 -3.84 -30.04
C ARG A 268 19.60 -5.15 -30.37
N ALA A 269 20.07 -5.88 -31.38
CA ALA A 269 19.48 -7.16 -31.78
C ALA A 269 19.69 -8.21 -30.69
N THR A 270 20.91 -8.32 -30.17
CA THR A 270 21.26 -9.26 -29.10
C THR A 270 20.53 -8.93 -27.79
N ARG A 271 20.39 -7.66 -27.44
CA ARG A 271 19.62 -7.26 -26.25
C ARG A 271 18.12 -7.57 -26.38
N LYS A 272 17.53 -7.34 -27.56
CA LYS A 272 16.15 -7.74 -27.84
C LYS A 272 16.00 -9.26 -27.77
N ALA A 273 16.94 -10.02 -28.32
CA ALA A 273 16.93 -11.47 -28.24
C ALA A 273 17.00 -11.95 -26.78
N LEU A 274 17.87 -11.38 -25.95
CA LEU A 274 17.93 -11.66 -24.52
C LEU A 274 16.60 -11.32 -23.82
N LEU A 275 16.06 -10.11 -24.01
CA LEU A 275 14.75 -9.76 -23.45
C LEU A 275 13.66 -10.74 -23.87
N VAL A 276 13.62 -11.12 -25.15
CA VAL A 276 12.68 -12.13 -25.64
C VAL A 276 12.91 -13.46 -24.93
N CYS A 277 14.15 -13.96 -24.81
CA CYS A 277 14.44 -15.20 -24.08
C CYS A 277 14.05 -15.14 -22.59
N LEU A 278 14.20 -13.99 -21.94
CA LEU A 278 13.81 -13.79 -20.54
C LEU A 278 12.29 -13.78 -20.35
N PHE A 279 11.56 -13.15 -21.28
CA PHE A 279 10.11 -13.01 -21.21
C PHE A 279 9.36 -14.19 -21.86
N LEU A 280 9.99 -14.95 -22.74
CA LEU A 280 9.37 -16.09 -23.46
C LEU A 280 8.70 -17.08 -22.50
N PRO A 281 9.30 -17.48 -21.36
CA PRO A 281 8.65 -18.39 -20.40
C PRO A 281 7.42 -17.81 -19.70
N PHE A 282 7.20 -16.49 -19.73
CA PHE A 282 5.99 -15.85 -19.20
C PHE A 282 4.83 -15.88 -20.19
N PHE A 283 5.11 -16.02 -21.49
CA PHE A 283 4.10 -16.16 -22.54
C PHE A 283 3.68 -17.61 -22.79
N ILE A 284 4.44 -18.58 -22.27
CA ILE A 284 4.07 -19.99 -22.29
C ILE A 284 3.11 -20.24 -21.12
N GLY A 285 1.93 -20.82 -21.41
CA GLY A 285 0.94 -21.14 -20.39
C GLY A 285 1.51 -22.02 -19.27
N GLN A 286 1.09 -21.76 -18.03
CA GLN A 286 1.59 -22.46 -16.83
C GLN A 286 1.49 -23.99 -16.95
N VAL A 287 0.40 -24.48 -17.56
CA VAL A 287 0.17 -25.91 -17.81
C VAL A 287 1.30 -26.50 -18.68
N VAL A 288 1.60 -25.85 -19.81
CA VAL A 288 2.64 -26.32 -20.75
C VAL A 288 4.02 -26.34 -20.09
N ARG A 289 4.34 -25.34 -19.27
CA ARG A 289 5.60 -25.31 -18.52
C ARG A 289 5.68 -26.43 -17.49
N ALA A 290 4.60 -26.67 -16.75
CA ALA A 290 4.54 -27.73 -15.74
C ALA A 290 4.72 -29.12 -16.37
N TYR A 291 4.01 -29.41 -17.46
CA TYR A 291 4.17 -30.66 -18.20
C TYR A 291 5.55 -30.78 -18.86
N GLY A 292 6.11 -29.68 -19.37
CA GLY A 292 7.47 -29.65 -19.91
C GLY A 292 8.53 -30.06 -18.88
N TRP A 293 8.43 -29.54 -17.64
CA TRP A 293 9.29 -29.97 -16.55
C TRP A 293 9.09 -31.44 -16.17
N LEU A 294 7.86 -31.95 -16.22
CA LEU A 294 7.57 -33.36 -15.95
C LEU A 294 8.20 -34.29 -17.00
N ILE A 295 8.23 -33.89 -18.27
CA ILE A 295 8.90 -34.64 -19.34
C ILE A 295 10.42 -34.58 -19.19
N LEU A 296 10.98 -33.46 -18.73
CA LEU A 296 12.43 -33.30 -18.56
C LEU A 296 12.95 -34.01 -17.30
N LEU A 297 12.29 -33.81 -16.16
CA LEU A 297 12.75 -34.21 -14.82
C LEU A 297 11.98 -35.40 -14.24
N GLY A 298 10.95 -35.90 -14.93
CA GLY A 298 10.18 -37.07 -14.47
C GLY A 298 11.05 -38.31 -14.33
N LYS A 299 10.53 -39.35 -13.67
CA LYS A 299 11.29 -40.60 -13.43
C LYS A 299 11.79 -41.27 -14.72
N GLN A 300 11.08 -41.09 -15.83
CA GLN A 300 11.48 -41.53 -17.18
C GLN A 300 11.78 -40.32 -18.09
N GLY A 301 12.13 -39.19 -17.48
CA GLY A 301 12.39 -37.95 -18.19
C GLY A 301 13.78 -37.94 -18.82
N LEU A 302 13.93 -37.10 -19.84
CA LEU A 302 15.14 -37.02 -20.67
C LEU A 302 16.43 -36.79 -19.85
N ILE A 303 16.35 -36.04 -18.75
CA ILE A 303 17.51 -35.77 -17.90
C ILE A 303 17.91 -37.01 -17.09
N ASN A 304 16.93 -37.75 -16.54
CA ASN A 304 17.22 -38.95 -15.75
C ASN A 304 17.71 -40.09 -16.64
N GLU A 305 17.21 -40.19 -17.88
CA GLU A 305 17.70 -41.15 -18.87
C GLU A 305 19.15 -40.82 -19.29
N ALA A 306 19.45 -39.55 -19.53
CA ALA A 306 20.81 -39.10 -19.85
C ALA A 306 21.79 -39.29 -18.68
N LEU A 307 21.37 -39.03 -17.44
CA LEU A 307 22.20 -39.25 -16.25
C LEU A 307 22.41 -40.75 -15.97
N GLY A 308 21.39 -41.59 -16.19
CA GLY A 308 21.51 -43.03 -16.08
C GLY A 308 22.49 -43.66 -17.07
N VAL A 309 22.64 -43.09 -18.27
CA VAL A 309 23.68 -43.49 -19.25
C VAL A 309 25.09 -43.14 -18.76
N VAL A 310 25.24 -42.11 -17.92
CA VAL A 310 26.51 -41.70 -17.30
C VAL A 310 26.76 -42.41 -15.96
N GLY A 311 25.82 -43.27 -15.52
CA GLY A 311 25.95 -44.11 -14.32
C GLY A 311 25.69 -43.39 -12.99
N ILE A 312 24.95 -42.28 -13.02
CA ILE A 312 24.51 -41.52 -11.83
C ILE A 312 23.00 -41.68 -11.66
#